data_AF-A0A5N5RIA9-F1
#
_entry.id   AF-A0A5N5RIA9-F1
#
_cell.length_a   1.000
_cell.length_b   1.000
_cell.length_c   1.000
_cell.angle_alpha   90.00
_cell.angle_beta   90.00
_cell.angle_gamma   90.00
#
_symmetry.space_group_name_H-M   'P 1'
#
loop_
_entity.id
_entity.type
_entity.pdbx_description
1 polymer ?
#
loop_
_entity_poly.entity_id
_entity_poly.type
_entity_poly.pdbx_seq_one_letter_code
_entity_poly.pdbx_strand_id
1 'polypeptide(L)'
;MQTEQRDHDDVRMVGWCPACATELRADEQEIAGGWIPCPACGGEYRIKDIHQLDMLRLRVSGVKGTPAQLSRLLEPWGISIKADTIKKWGQRGIITPIGHDGNAPVYLIWDIWEAHTRRAGYDKARRSR
;
A
#
# COMPACT_ATOMS: atom_id res chain seq x y z
N MET A 1 10.15 -15.72 -34.17
CA MET A 1 9.69 -14.76 -33.15
C MET A 1 9.06 -15.61 -32.05
N GLN A 2 9.87 -16.00 -31.06
CA GLN A 2 9.43 -16.86 -29.98
C GLN A 2 8.82 -15.96 -28.90
N THR A 3 7.55 -16.17 -28.61
CA THR A 3 6.83 -15.51 -27.54
C THR A 3 7.41 -16.02 -26.23
N GLU A 4 8.20 -15.19 -25.55
CA GLU A 4 8.73 -15.51 -24.22
C GLU A 4 7.57 -15.73 -23.26
N GLN A 5 7.44 -16.98 -22.83
CA GLN A 5 6.58 -17.43 -21.75
C GLN A 5 7.12 -16.81 -20.47
N ARG A 6 6.63 -15.61 -20.11
CA ARG A 6 7.04 -14.88 -18.91
C ARG A 6 6.57 -15.62 -17.66
N ASP A 7 7.51 -16.05 -16.82
CA ASP A 7 7.23 -16.64 -15.52
C ASP A 7 6.32 -15.69 -14.72
N HIS A 8 5.07 -16.12 -14.49
CA HIS A 8 4.02 -15.30 -13.89
C HIS A 8 4.12 -15.22 -12.35
N ASP A 9 5.15 -15.83 -11.76
CA ASP A 9 5.22 -16.04 -10.30
C ASP A 9 5.91 -14.89 -9.53
N ASP A 10 6.47 -13.89 -10.22
CA ASP A 10 7.18 -12.76 -9.57
C ASP A 10 6.57 -11.37 -9.86
N VAL A 11 5.29 -11.32 -10.23
CA VAL A 11 4.56 -10.04 -10.40
C VAL A 11 3.97 -9.56 -9.07
N ARG A 12 4.35 -8.35 -8.68
CA ARG A 12 3.90 -7.70 -7.43
C ARG A 12 2.94 -6.56 -7.74
N MET A 13 1.97 -6.35 -6.87
CA MET A 13 1.05 -5.22 -7.03
C MET A 13 1.80 -3.89 -6.86
N VAL A 14 1.60 -2.99 -7.82
CA VAL A 14 2.16 -1.63 -7.85
C VAL A 14 1.12 -0.59 -7.44
N GLY A 15 -0.15 -0.81 -7.75
CA GLY A 15 -1.21 0.12 -7.40
C GLY A 15 -2.41 0.02 -8.33
N TRP A 16 -3.19 1.10 -8.41
CA TRP A 16 -4.42 1.12 -9.22
C TRP A 16 -4.30 2.07 -10.40
N CYS A 17 -4.74 1.61 -11.57
CA CYS A 17 -4.82 2.42 -12.76
C CYS A 17 -5.58 3.73 -12.48
N PRO A 18 -4.99 4.90 -12.76
CA PRO A 18 -5.64 6.19 -12.55
C PRO A 18 -6.96 6.35 -13.32
N ALA A 19 -7.04 5.77 -14.52
CA ALA A 19 -8.18 5.95 -15.42
C ALA A 19 -9.32 4.97 -15.21
N CYS A 20 -9.03 3.68 -14.99
CA CYS A 20 -10.05 2.63 -14.96
C CYS A 20 -10.08 1.80 -13.68
N ALA A 21 -9.24 2.15 -12.68
CA ALA A 21 -9.17 1.46 -11.40
C ALA A 21 -8.91 -0.06 -11.50
N THR A 22 -8.27 -0.51 -12.58
CA THR A 22 -7.74 -1.88 -12.67
C THR A 22 -6.45 -2.00 -11.85
N GLU A 23 -6.30 -3.09 -11.12
CA GLU A 23 -5.07 -3.44 -10.41
C GLU A 23 -3.89 -3.54 -11.39
N LEU A 24 -2.80 -2.86 -11.07
CA LEU A 24 -1.55 -2.89 -11.82
C LEU A 24 -0.56 -3.76 -11.06
N ARG A 25 -0.03 -4.77 -11.74
CA ARG A 25 1.00 -5.67 -11.22
C ARG A 25 2.21 -5.62 -12.15
N ALA A 26 3.40 -5.51 -11.57
CA ALA A 26 4.65 -5.41 -12.29
C ALA A 26 5.64 -6.49 -11.84
N ASP A 27 6.43 -7.02 -12.76
CA ASP A 27 7.63 -7.80 -12.44
C ASP A 27 8.82 -6.91 -12.07
N GLU A 28 9.96 -7.51 -11.71
CA GLU A 28 11.16 -6.76 -11.32
C GLU A 28 11.74 -5.90 -12.47
N GLN A 29 11.60 -6.35 -13.72
CA GLN A 29 12.08 -5.60 -14.89
C GLN A 29 11.23 -4.38 -15.16
N GLU A 30 9.91 -4.51 -15.08
CA GLU A 30 8.95 -3.41 -15.20
C GLU A 30 9.13 -2.39 -14.07
N ILE A 31 9.38 -2.87 -12.84
CA ILE A 31 9.72 -2.00 -11.70
C ILE A 31 11.03 -1.23 -11.97
N ALA A 32 12.06 -1.90 -12.51
CA ALA A 32 13.33 -1.25 -12.85
C ALA A 32 13.17 -0.24 -14.00
N GLY A 33 12.29 -0.51 -14.97
CA GLY A 33 11.94 0.39 -16.06
C GLY A 33 11.13 1.61 -15.60
N GLY A 34 10.40 1.49 -14.49
CA GLY A 34 9.68 2.60 -13.84
C GLY A 34 8.35 2.97 -14.49
N TRP A 35 7.92 2.22 -15.51
CA TRP A 35 6.66 2.40 -16.23
C TRP A 35 5.90 1.08 -16.29
N ILE A 36 4.57 1.17 -16.25
CA ILE A 36 3.69 0.01 -16.35
C ILE A 36 2.49 0.33 -17.26
N PRO A 37 2.18 -0.54 -18.24
CA PRO A 37 0.93 -0.45 -18.98
C PRO A 37 -0.23 -1.03 -18.18
N CYS A 38 -1.41 -0.42 -18.29
CA CYS A 38 -2.63 -0.98 -17.74
C CYS A 38 -3.18 -2.08 -18.66
N PRO A 39 -3.40 -3.31 -18.14
CA PRO A 39 -3.89 -4.43 -18.97
C PRO A 39 -5.33 -4.25 -19.44
N ALA A 40 -6.13 -3.38 -18.79
CA ALA A 40 -7.53 -3.16 -19.15
C ALA A 40 -7.74 -1.99 -20.11
N CYS A 41 -7.10 -0.84 -19.86
CA CYS A 41 -7.31 0.37 -20.67
C CYS A 41 -6.14 0.71 -21.61
N GLY A 42 -5.02 -0.01 -21.52
CA GLY A 42 -3.82 0.23 -22.34
C GLY A 42 -3.03 1.50 -21.99
N GLY A 43 -3.48 2.29 -21.02
CA GLY A 43 -2.74 3.49 -20.59
C GLY A 43 -1.40 3.13 -19.95
N GLU A 44 -0.35 3.92 -20.25
CA GLU A 44 0.98 3.76 -19.66
C GLU A 44 1.21 4.79 -18.55
N TYR A 45 1.70 4.32 -17.41
CA TYR A 45 1.85 5.14 -16.22
C TYR A 45 3.22 4.95 -15.58
N ARG A 46 3.78 6.04 -15.05
CA ARG A 46 4.96 5.94 -14.18
C ARG A 46 4.56 5.30 -12.87
N ILE A 47 5.32 4.29 -12.47
CA ILE A 47 5.12 3.57 -11.20
C ILE A 47 5.17 4.55 -10.01
N LYS A 48 6.08 5.53 -10.05
CA LYS A 48 6.17 6.57 -9.02
C LYS A 48 4.89 7.40 -8.91
N ASP A 49 4.26 7.73 -10.03
CA ASP A 49 3.06 8.58 -10.07
C ASP A 49 1.85 7.79 -9.59
N ILE A 50 1.77 6.49 -9.90
CA ILE A 50 0.76 5.57 -9.34
C ILE A 50 0.86 5.55 -7.81
N HIS A 51 2.05 5.35 -7.26
CA HIS A 51 2.24 5.38 -5.80
C HIS A 51 1.82 6.74 -5.20
N GLN A 52 2.16 7.86 -5.84
CA GLN A 52 1.73 9.19 -5.38
C GLN A 52 0.20 9.35 -5.40
N LEU A 53 -0.45 8.90 -6.47
CA LEU A 53 -1.89 8.97 -6.63
C LEU A 53 -2.62 8.09 -5.63
N ASP A 54 -2.17 6.86 -5.42
CA ASP A 54 -2.75 5.96 -4.43
C ASP A 54 -2.59 6.52 -3.02
N MET A 55 -1.50 7.22 -2.74
CA MET A 55 -1.33 7.94 -1.47
C MET A 55 -2.28 9.11 -1.30
N LEU A 56 -2.46 9.93 -2.33
CA LEU A 56 -3.43 11.02 -2.30
C LEU A 56 -4.86 10.47 -2.15
N ARG A 57 -5.18 9.38 -2.85
CA ARG A 57 -6.48 8.70 -2.75
C ARG A 57 -6.73 8.20 -1.33
N LEU A 58 -5.76 7.54 -0.70
CA LEU A 58 -5.90 7.08 0.68
C LEU A 58 -6.15 8.24 1.64
N ARG A 59 -5.38 9.31 1.49
CA ARG A 59 -5.53 10.49 2.33
C ARG A 59 -6.90 11.16 2.15
N VAL A 60 -7.37 11.33 0.91
CA VAL A 60 -8.65 11.98 0.60
C VAL A 60 -9.84 11.09 0.94
N SER A 61 -9.70 9.76 0.82
CA SER A 61 -10.80 8.81 1.03
C SER A 61 -11.40 8.85 2.44
N GLY A 62 -10.67 9.38 3.44
CA GLY A 62 -11.13 9.42 4.84
C GLY A 62 -11.43 8.04 5.43
N VAL A 63 -10.92 6.98 4.79
CA VAL A 63 -11.16 5.60 5.21
C VAL A 63 -10.67 5.42 6.64
N LYS A 64 -11.59 4.94 7.47
CA LYS A 64 -11.38 4.70 8.88
C LYS A 64 -11.91 3.34 9.27
N GLY A 65 -11.34 2.79 10.33
CA GLY A 65 -11.79 1.52 10.86
C GLY A 65 -11.01 1.11 12.10
N THR A 66 -11.44 0.00 12.67
CA THR A 66 -10.71 -0.69 13.73
C THR A 66 -9.41 -1.30 13.17
N PRO A 67 -8.43 -1.60 14.04
CA PRO A 67 -7.19 -2.29 13.64
C PRO A 67 -7.40 -3.54 12.79
N ALA A 68 -8.43 -4.34 13.08
CA ALA A 68 -8.73 -5.55 12.33
C ALA A 68 -9.27 -5.25 10.92
N GLN A 69 -10.16 -4.27 10.80
CA GLN A 69 -10.69 -3.83 9.51
C GLN A 69 -9.58 -3.22 8.64
N LEU A 70 -8.76 -2.34 9.21
CA LEU A 70 -7.70 -1.66 8.46
C LEU A 70 -6.55 -2.60 8.07
N SER A 71 -6.23 -3.58 8.91
CA SER A 71 -5.26 -4.64 8.59
C SER A 71 -5.68 -5.42 7.35
N ARG A 72 -6.96 -5.83 7.27
CA ARG A 72 -7.51 -6.54 6.11
C ARG A 72 -7.62 -5.65 4.88
N LEU A 73 -7.95 -4.37 5.07
CA LEU A 73 -8.14 -3.44 3.95
C LEU A 73 -6.84 -3.12 3.21
N LEU A 74 -5.70 -3.18 3.91
CA LEU A 74 -4.37 -2.94 3.36
C LEU A 74 -3.75 -4.18 2.67
N GLU A 75 -4.25 -5.37 2.98
CA GLU A 75 -3.70 -6.64 2.50
C GLU A 75 -3.73 -6.79 0.97
N PRO A 76 -4.82 -6.43 0.25
CA PRO A 76 -4.83 -6.47 -1.22
C PRO A 76 -3.71 -5.62 -1.84
N TRP A 77 -3.31 -4.53 -1.20
CA TRP A 77 -2.24 -3.65 -1.68
C TRP A 77 -0.83 -4.13 -1.31
N GLY A 78 -0.68 -5.38 -0.85
CA GLY A 78 0.60 -5.96 -0.43
C GLY A 78 1.14 -5.39 0.88
N ILE A 79 0.35 -4.57 1.60
CA ILE A 79 0.76 -3.93 2.85
C ILE A 79 0.29 -4.81 4.02
N SER A 80 1.14 -5.76 4.41
CA SER A 80 0.84 -6.65 5.52
C SER A 80 1.19 -6.01 6.88
N ILE A 81 0.20 -5.41 7.54
CA ILE A 81 0.33 -4.88 8.90
C ILE A 81 -0.65 -5.62 9.81
N LYS A 82 -0.13 -6.34 10.80
CA LYS A 82 -0.95 -7.05 11.80
C LYS A 82 -1.78 -6.06 12.62
N ALA A 83 -3.04 -6.40 12.90
CA ALA A 83 -3.92 -5.61 13.77
C ALA A 83 -3.28 -5.29 15.14
N ASP A 84 -2.55 -6.24 15.73
CA ASP A 84 -1.86 -6.02 17.01
C ASP A 84 -0.69 -5.03 16.92
N THR A 85 -0.06 -4.91 15.74
CA THR A 85 0.94 -3.87 15.49
C THR A 85 0.30 -2.50 15.54
N ILE A 86 -0.87 -2.33 14.89
CA ILE A 86 -1.65 -1.09 14.90
C ILE A 86 -2.07 -0.74 16.35
N LYS A 87 -2.59 -1.71 17.12
CA LYS A 87 -2.91 -1.50 18.54
C LYS A 87 -1.71 -1.02 19.35
N LYS A 88 -0.55 -1.66 19.16
CA LYS A 88 0.70 -1.26 19.83
C LYS A 88 1.16 0.14 19.42
N TRP A 89 0.92 0.55 18.18
CA TRP A 89 1.19 1.93 17.76
C TRP A 89 0.29 2.93 18.48
N GLY A 90 -1.01 2.64 18.59
CA GLY A 90 -1.93 3.45 19.38
C GLY A 90 -1.53 3.56 20.85
N GLN A 91 -1.23 2.43 21.50
CA GLN A 91 -0.76 2.39 22.89
C GLN A 91 0.54 3.17 23.13
N ARG A 92 1.40 3.28 22.11
CA ARG A 92 2.67 4.01 22.17
C ARG A 92 2.54 5.48 21.72
N GLY A 93 1.34 5.94 21.38
CA GLY A 93 1.10 7.29 20.88
C GLY A 93 1.71 7.58 19.50
N ILE A 94 2.02 6.54 18.71
CA ILE A 94 2.55 6.70 17.35
C ILE A 94 1.44 7.11 16.38
N ILE A 95 0.24 6.59 16.59
CA ILE A 95 -0.98 6.96 15.88
C ILE A 95 -2.06 7.32 16.90
N THR A 96 -2.95 8.25 16.55
CA THR A 96 -4.00 8.73 17.45
C THR A 96 -5.35 8.21 16.99
N PRO A 97 -6.16 7.60 17.88
CA PRO A 97 -7.51 7.19 17.49
C PRO A 97 -8.40 8.42 17.27
N ILE A 98 -9.21 8.37 16.22
CA ILE A 98 -10.21 9.41 15.91
C ILE A 98 -11.59 9.12 16.52
N GLY A 99 -11.72 7.99 17.22
CA GLY A 99 -12.95 7.54 17.86
C GLY A 99 -12.85 6.10 18.32
N HIS A 100 -13.99 5.52 18.69
CA HIS A 100 -14.13 4.13 19.08
C HIS A 100 -15.34 3.51 18.40
N ASP A 101 -15.25 2.22 18.09
CA ASP A 101 -16.34 1.34 17.66
C ASP A 101 -16.48 0.25 18.73
N GLY A 102 -17.48 0.41 19.61
CA GLY A 102 -17.54 -0.32 20.87
C GLY A 102 -16.27 -0.08 21.72
N ASN A 103 -15.59 -1.16 22.08
CA ASN A 103 -14.33 -1.09 22.85
C ASN A 103 -13.07 -1.02 21.94
N ALA A 104 -13.24 -1.02 20.62
CA ALA A 104 -12.12 -0.99 19.68
C ALA A 104 -11.82 0.45 19.25
N PRO A 105 -10.56 0.92 19.32
CA PRO A 105 -10.19 2.23 18.79
C PRO A 105 -10.32 2.27 17.28
N VAL A 106 -10.72 3.41 16.74
CA VAL A 106 -10.85 3.67 15.30
C VAL A 106 -9.75 4.62 14.85
N TYR A 107 -9.06 4.27 13.78
CA TYR A 107 -7.96 5.05 13.20
C TYR A 107 -8.26 5.42 11.75
N LEU A 108 -7.54 6.41 11.21
CA LEU A 108 -7.47 6.66 9.78
C LEU A 108 -6.47 5.70 9.13
N ILE A 109 -6.79 5.21 7.93
CA ILE A 109 -5.87 4.37 7.16
C ILE A 109 -4.55 5.09 6.85
N TRP A 110 -4.61 6.41 6.68
CA TRP A 110 -3.45 7.26 6.40
C TRP A 110 -2.42 7.25 7.54
N ASP A 111 -2.87 7.36 8.80
CA ASP A 111 -1.96 7.36 9.96
C ASP A 111 -1.24 6.03 10.11
N ILE A 112 -1.93 4.92 9.78
CA ILE A 112 -1.34 3.58 9.77
C ILE A 112 -0.29 3.46 8.68
N TRP A 113 -0.60 3.93 7.47
CA TRP A 113 0.34 3.92 6.36
C TRP A 113 1.59 4.76 6.65
N GLU A 114 1.41 5.96 7.19
CA GLU A 114 2.51 6.85 7.58
C GLU A 114 3.39 6.21 8.67
N ALA A 115 2.78 5.61 9.71
CA ALA A 115 3.52 4.91 10.75
C ALA A 115 4.31 3.71 10.21
N HIS A 116 3.74 2.97 9.25
CA HIS A 116 4.39 1.85 8.59
C HIS A 116 5.62 2.29 7.79
N THR A 117 5.47 3.31 6.94
CA THR A 117 6.54 3.79 6.05
C THR A 117 7.68 4.46 6.81
N ARG A 118 7.38 5.28 7.83
CA ARG A 118 8.41 5.85 8.72
C ARG A 118 9.24 4.77 9.40
N ARG A 119 8.62 3.67 9.84
CA ARG A 119 9.32 2.53 10.44
C ARG A 119 10.08 1.67 9.43
N ALA A 120 9.54 1.42 8.25
CA ALA A 120 10.25 0.72 7.19
C ALA A 120 11.51 1.48 6.77
N GLY A 121 11.43 2.82 6.69
CA GLY A 121 12.58 3.70 6.51
C GLY A 121 13.61 3.58 7.64
N TYR A 122 13.16 3.58 8.90
CA TYR A 122 14.02 3.37 10.06
C TYR A 122 14.72 2.01 10.05
N ASP A 123 14.00 0.93 9.79
CA ASP A 123 14.56 -0.43 9.75
C ASP A 123 15.54 -0.63 8.59
N LYS A 124 15.28 0.00 7.43
CA LYS A 124 16.20 0.02 6.29
C LYS A 124 17.50 0.75 6.64
N ALA A 125 17.41 1.93 7.25
CA ALA A 125 18.57 2.71 7.69
C ALA A 125 19.41 2.00 8.78
N ARG A 126 18.76 1.18 9.62
CA ARG A 126 19.45 0.36 10.63
C ARG A 126 20.21 -0.82 10.03
N ARG A 127 19.72 -1.43 8.94
CA ARG A 127 20.38 -2.58 8.27
C ARG A 127 21.52 -2.17 7.33
N SER A 128 21.57 -0.91 6.91
CA SER A 128 22.63 -0.36 6.06
C SER A 128 23.82 0.22 6.86
N ARG A 129 23.87 -0.03 8.17
CA ARG A 129 25.00 0.26 9.06
C ARG A 129 25.61 -1.05 9.54
#